data_AF-A0A815XY48-F1
#
_entry.id   AF-A0A815XY48-F1
#
_cell.length_a   1.000
_cell.length_b   1.000
_cell.length_c   1.000
_cell.angle_alpha   90.00
_cell.angle_beta   90.00
_cell.angle_gamma   90.00
#
_symmetry.space_group_name_H-M   'P 1'
#
loop_
_entity.id
_entity.type
_entity.pdbx_description
1 polymer ?
#
loop_
_entity_poly.entity_id
_entity_poly.type
_entity_poly.pdbx_seq_one_letter_code
_entity_poly.pdbx_strand_id
1 'polypeptide(L)' 'LNGKKQGYENLCCLRCIQPRDTNFNKKCICRVPKEKLEEGKVVECVHCGCRGCSG' A
#
# COMPACT_ATOMS: atom_id res chain seq x y z
N LEU A 1 20.74 -2.69 15.50
CA LEU A 1 20.81 -2.62 14.03
C LEU A 1 19.39 -2.42 13.50
N ASN A 2 18.95 -1.16 13.41
CA ASN A 2 17.55 -0.85 13.17
C ASN A 2 17.26 -0.98 11.66
N GLY A 3 16.81 -2.16 11.24
CA GLY A 3 16.54 -2.49 9.85
C GLY A 3 15.33 -1.71 9.32
N LYS A 4 15.56 -0.46 8.90
CA LYS A 4 14.60 0.26 8.04
C LYS A 4 14.50 -0.53 6.73
N LYS A 5 13.41 -1.28 6.57
CA LYS A 5 13.17 -2.04 5.33
C LYS A 5 13.01 -1.05 4.18
N GLN A 6 13.88 -1.17 3.18
CA GLN A 6 13.79 -0.37 1.96
C GLN A 6 12.42 -0.55 1.30
N GLY A 7 11.86 0.54 0.77
CA GLY A 7 10.55 0.54 0.10
C GLY A 7 9.33 0.68 1.01
N TYR A 8 9.50 0.90 2.32
CA TYR A 8 8.43 1.26 3.27
C TYR A 8 8.52 2.71 3.75
N GLU A 9 9.29 3.55 3.07
CA GLU A 9 9.53 4.95 3.44
C GLU A 9 8.24 5.78 3.41
N ASN A 10 7.34 5.49 2.47
CA ASN A 10 6.03 6.15 2.33
C ASN A 10 4.88 5.27 2.84
N LEU A 11 5.15 4.38 3.81
CA LEU A 11 4.11 3.51 4.35
C LEU A 11 3.07 4.33 5.13
N CYS A 12 1.85 4.31 4.64
CA CYS A 12 0.70 5.00 5.23
C CYS A 12 0.19 4.39 6.55
N CYS A 13 0.16 3.06 6.68
CA CYS A 13 -0.21 2.39 7.93
C CYS A 13 0.23 0.91 7.92
N LEU A 14 0.30 0.29 9.10
CA LEU A 14 0.68 -1.11 9.24
C LEU A 14 -0.37 -2.10 8.69
N ARG A 15 -1.66 -1.73 8.67
CA ARG A 15 -2.72 -2.57 8.09
C ARG A 15 -2.52 -2.79 6.59
N CYS A 16 -1.99 -1.80 5.87
CA CYS A 16 -1.79 -1.91 4.42
C CYS A 16 -0.75 -2.95 3.98
N ILE A 17 0.07 -3.44 4.92
CA ILE A 17 1.15 -4.41 4.67
C ILE A 17 0.92 -5.75 5.35
N GLN A 18 -0.10 -5.86 6.21
CA GLN A 18 -0.44 -7.08 6.91
C GLN A 18 -1.35 -7.92 6.01
N PRO A 19 -0.89 -9.07 5.49
CA PRO A 19 -1.71 -9.94 4.63
C PRO A 19 -2.92 -10.50 5.39
N ARG A 20 -2.82 -10.66 6.71
CA ARG A 20 -3.91 -11.13 7.56
C ARG A 20 -5.13 -10.20 7.57
N ASP A 21 -4.94 -8.91 7.32
CA ASP A 21 -6.01 -7.92 7.29
C ASP A 21 -6.74 -7.86 5.93
N THR A 22 -6.38 -8.73 4.96
CA THR A 22 -7.04 -8.77 3.65
C THR A 22 -7.55 -10.17 3.31
N ASN A 23 -8.71 -10.25 2.64
CA ASN A 23 -9.41 -11.50 2.34
C ASN A 23 -8.59 -12.50 1.50
N PHE A 24 -7.58 -12.02 0.75
CA PHE A 24 -6.77 -12.85 -0.16
C PHE A 24 -5.28 -12.80 0.17
N ASN A 25 -4.90 -12.40 1.40
CA ASN A 25 -3.50 -12.24 1.79
C ASN A 25 -2.69 -11.32 0.86
N LYS A 26 -3.38 -10.40 0.17
CA LYS A 26 -2.76 -9.41 -0.72
C LYS A 26 -2.41 -8.16 0.08
N LYS A 27 -1.41 -7.42 -0.40
CA LYS A 27 -1.13 -6.08 0.13
C LYS A 27 -2.23 -5.12 -0.30
N CYS A 28 -2.43 -4.04 0.45
CA CYS A 28 -3.44 -3.06 0.11
C CYS A 28 -3.13 -2.42 -1.27
N ILE A 29 -4.19 -2.02 -1.99
CA ILE A 29 -4.11 -1.38 -3.31
C ILE A 29 -3.21 -0.13 -3.31
N CYS A 30 -3.12 0.58 -2.18
CA CYS A 30 -2.23 1.72 -2.04
C CYS A 30 -0.75 1.37 -2.15
N ARG A 31 -0.36 0.10 -1.99
CA ARG A 31 1.03 -0.36 -2.18
C ARG A 31 1.34 -0.79 -3.61
N VAL A 32 0.37 -0.75 -4.51
CA VAL A 32 0.57 -1.04 -5.92
C VAL A 32 1.15 0.21 -6.61
N PRO A 33 2.29 0.10 -7.33
CA PRO A 33 2.86 1.20 -8.09
C PRO A 33 1.90 1.71 -9.16
N LYS A 34 1.91 3.01 -9.43
CA LYS A 34 1.01 3.63 -10.43
C LYS A 34 1.19 3.09 -11.85
N GLU A 35 2.41 2.70 -12.21
CA GLU A 35 2.73 2.01 -13.48
C GLU A 35 1.97 0.70 -13.69
N LYS A 36 1.50 0.05 -12.61
CA LYS A 36 0.72 -1.20 -12.65
C LYS A 36 -0.77 -0.97 -12.45
N LEU A 37 -1.16 0.29 -12.24
CA LEU A 37 -2.56 0.69 -12.14
C LEU A 37 -3.02 1.19 -13.51
N GLU A 38 -4.31 1.03 -13.76
CA GLU A 38 -4.94 1.55 -14.98
C GLU A 38 -4.85 3.08 -14.99
N GLU A 39 -4.52 3.65 -16.15
CA GLU A 39 -4.42 5.12 -16.30
C GLU A 39 -5.75 5.79 -15.91
N GLY A 40 -5.66 6.79 -15.03
CA GLY A 40 -6.84 7.50 -14.51
C GLY A 40 -7.56 6.83 -13.34
N LYS A 41 -7.10 5.65 -12.87
CA LYS A 41 -7.71 5.00 -11.70
C LYS A 41 -7.35 5.74 -10.41
N VAL A 42 -8.36 6.33 -9.77
CA VAL A 42 -8.23 6.91 -8.44
C VAL A 42 -8.14 5.77 -7.42
N VAL A 43 -7.00 5.64 -6.76
CA VAL A 43 -6.82 4.71 -5.65
C VAL A 43 -7.18 5.41 -4.35
N GLU A 44 -7.98 4.75 -3.52
CA GLU A 44 -8.25 5.17 -2.16
C GLU A 44 -8.27 3.96 -1.22
N CYS A 45 -7.47 4.01 -0.16
CA CYS A 45 -7.42 2.94 0.83
C CYS A 45 -8.62 3.01 1.77
N VAL A 46 -9.36 1.91 1.90
CA VAL A 46 -10.49 1.83 2.85
C VAL A 46 -10.08 1.87 4.33
N HIS A 47 -8.81 1.60 4.65
CA HIS A 47 -8.34 1.56 6.05
C HIS A 47 -7.79 2.89 6.56
N CYS A 48 -7.26 3.75 5.67
CA CYS A 48 -6.62 5.00 6.06
C CYS A 48 -6.83 6.17 5.08
N GLY A 49 -7.58 5.98 3.99
CA GLY A 49 -7.90 7.03 3.01
C GLY A 49 -6.73 7.49 2.14
N CYS A 50 -5.57 6.82 2.20
CA CYS A 50 -4.43 7.21 1.38
C CYS A 50 -4.66 6.89 -0.11
N ARG A 51 -4.03 7.69 -0.99
CA ARG A 51 -4.20 7.60 -2.45
C ARG A 51 -3.02 6.97 -3.20
N GLY A 52 -2.23 6.17 -2.49
CA GLY A 52 -0.99 5.61 -3.00
C GLY A 52 0.17 5.83 -2.03
N CYS A 53 0.77 4.72 -1.59
CA CYS A 53 1.91 4.62 -0.67
C CYS A 53 3.14 4.03 -1.37
N SER A 54 2.95 3.42 -2.54
CA SER A 54 4.01 3.24 -3.55
C SER A 54 3.84 4.37 -4.56
N GLY A 55 4.87 5.20 -4.70
CA GLY A 55 4.85 6.43 -5.52
C GLY A 55 4.30 6.22 -6.92
#